data_AF-A0A242K3V8-F1
#
_entry.id   AF-A0A242K3V8-F1
#
_cell.length_a   1.000
_cell.length_b   1.000
_cell.length_c   1.000
_cell.angle_alpha   90.00
_cell.angle_beta   90.00
_cell.angle_gamma   90.00
#
_symmetry.space_group_name_H-M   'P 1'
#
loop_
_entity.id
_entity.type
_entity.pdbx_description
1 polymer ?
#
loop_
_entity_poly.entity_id
_entity_poly.type
_entity_poly.pdbx_seq_one_letter_code
_entity_poly.pdbx_strand_id
1 'polypeptide(L)'
;MATPDRRVTKDNFELQLGTNYLGHFALTAHLLPLLRKAQNARVVTVSSMAHRSGKIHFDDLQLEHHYNPDVAYSQSKLACLLFAFELHKRSIASNWGITSIGVHPGGVATELIENGPGKTFYTRLIYHTLQMPSQGVRASLLAATSPEVRSGAFYGPTKLMEIYGYPKLVKPAKQALDANVSAKLWELSCQLVHVDLKEKYTSGKRK
;
A
#
# COMPACT_ATOMS: atom_id res chain seq x y z
N MET A 1 -9.44 -10.99 8.27
CA MET A 1 -8.22 -10.88 7.44
C MET A 1 -8.45 -11.84 6.30
N ALA A 2 -8.26 -11.40 5.05
CA ALA A 2 -8.55 -12.22 3.87
C ALA A 2 -10.00 -12.72 3.82
N THR A 3 -10.89 -11.99 3.14
CA THR A 3 -12.33 -12.34 3.11
C THR A 3 -12.51 -13.74 2.51
N PRO A 4 -13.17 -14.69 3.19
CA PRO A 4 -13.18 -16.10 2.77
C PRO A 4 -13.77 -16.30 1.37
N ASP A 5 -14.83 -15.54 1.07
CA ASP A 5 -15.49 -15.55 -0.21
C ASP A 5 -15.14 -14.30 -1.02
N ARG A 6 -15.12 -14.44 -2.34
CA ARG A 6 -15.02 -13.29 -3.25
C ARG A 6 -16.26 -12.42 -3.07
N ARG A 7 -16.04 -11.15 -2.74
CA ARG A 7 -17.07 -10.12 -2.69
C ARG A 7 -16.63 -8.95 -3.56
N VAL A 8 -17.61 -8.14 -3.96
CA VAL A 8 -17.34 -6.92 -4.73
C VAL A 8 -17.81 -5.67 -4.00
N THR A 9 -17.16 -4.55 -4.25
CA THR A 9 -17.62 -3.22 -3.86
C THR A 9 -18.85 -2.81 -4.66
N LYS A 10 -19.43 -1.65 -4.32
CA LYS A 10 -20.54 -1.05 -5.08
C LYS A 10 -20.14 -0.72 -6.53
N ASP A 11 -18.86 -0.48 -6.76
CA ASP A 11 -18.25 -0.18 -8.06
C ASP A 11 -17.74 -1.44 -8.78
N ASN A 12 -18.14 -2.63 -8.33
CA ASN A 12 -17.79 -3.94 -8.90
C ASN A 12 -16.29 -4.32 -8.83
N PHE A 13 -15.52 -3.74 -7.90
CA PHE A 13 -14.14 -4.20 -7.65
C PHE A 13 -14.12 -5.32 -6.61
N GLU A 14 -13.21 -6.30 -6.76
CA GLU A 14 -12.88 -7.25 -5.71
C GLU A 14 -12.66 -6.49 -4.39
N LEU A 15 -13.32 -6.96 -3.33
CA LEU A 15 -13.50 -6.20 -2.10
C LEU A 15 -12.19 -5.72 -1.47
N GLN A 16 -11.15 -6.57 -1.42
CA GLN A 16 -9.87 -6.22 -0.79
C GLN A 16 -9.06 -5.25 -1.65
N LEU A 17 -8.99 -5.45 -2.96
CA LEU A 17 -8.36 -4.54 -3.91
C LEU A 17 -9.08 -3.18 -3.94
N GLY A 18 -10.41 -3.20 -4.02
CA GLY A 18 -11.27 -2.03 -4.01
C GLY A 18 -11.10 -1.20 -2.74
N THR A 19 -11.18 -1.85 -1.58
CA THR A 19 -11.13 -1.18 -0.27
C THR A 19 -9.72 -0.74 0.11
N ASN A 20 -8.74 -1.64 0.03
CA ASN A 20 -7.38 -1.36 0.51
C ASN A 20 -6.58 -0.47 -0.44
N TYR A 21 -6.90 -0.50 -1.74
CA TYR A 21 -6.09 0.18 -2.75
C TYR A 21 -6.89 1.15 -3.63
N LEU A 22 -7.85 0.69 -4.44
CA LEU A 22 -8.47 1.55 -5.47
C LEU A 22 -9.22 2.76 -4.87
N GLY A 23 -9.95 2.57 -3.77
CA GLY A 23 -10.61 3.68 -3.06
C GLY A 23 -9.60 4.71 -2.53
N HIS A 24 -8.46 4.25 -2.02
CA HIS A 24 -7.39 5.13 -1.52
C HIS A 24 -6.64 5.83 -2.66
N PHE A 25 -6.47 5.15 -3.79
CA PHE A 25 -5.92 5.73 -5.02
C PHE A 25 -6.83 6.87 -5.51
N ALA A 26 -8.13 6.61 -5.65
CA ALA A 26 -9.13 7.61 -6.04
C ALA A 26 -9.16 8.80 -5.08
N LEU A 27 -9.20 8.53 -3.77
CA LEU A 27 -9.13 9.58 -2.74
C LEU A 27 -7.88 10.46 -2.91
N THR A 28 -6.72 9.84 -3.07
CA THR A 28 -5.46 10.59 -3.23
C THR A 28 -5.44 11.38 -4.53
N ALA A 29 -5.98 10.83 -5.62
CA ALA A 29 -6.10 11.51 -6.90
C ALA A 29 -6.96 12.77 -6.79
N HIS A 30 -8.11 12.70 -6.12
CA HIS A 30 -8.99 13.86 -5.90
C HIS A 30 -8.40 14.90 -4.95
N LEU A 31 -7.60 14.48 -3.96
CA LEU A 31 -6.90 15.40 -3.05
C LEU A 31 -5.63 15.99 -3.67
N LEU A 32 -5.16 15.47 -4.79
CA LEU A 32 -3.88 15.85 -5.39
C LEU A 32 -3.74 17.36 -5.65
N PRO A 33 -4.76 18.10 -6.15
CA PRO A 33 -4.66 19.55 -6.31
C PRO A 33 -4.44 20.31 -4.99
N LEU A 34 -4.97 19.81 -3.88
CA LEU A 34 -4.76 20.39 -2.54
C LEU A 34 -3.39 20.01 -1.98
N LEU A 35 -3.00 18.74 -2.15
CA LEU A 35 -1.69 18.25 -1.71
C LEU A 35 -0.54 19.03 -2.38
N ARG A 36 -0.67 19.35 -3.67
CA ARG A 36 0.33 20.16 -4.40
C ARG A 36 0.45 21.61 -3.93
N LYS A 37 -0.61 22.16 -3.32
CA LYS A 37 -0.63 23.53 -2.78
C LYS A 37 -0.14 23.59 -1.33
N ALA A 38 -0.19 22.47 -0.61
CA ALA A 38 0.19 22.41 0.79
C ALA A 38 1.71 22.45 0.97
N GLN A 39 2.16 23.09 2.06
CA GLN A 39 3.56 23.05 2.45
C GLN A 39 3.86 21.70 3.11
N ASN A 40 4.92 21.02 2.65
CA ASN A 40 5.36 19.72 3.19
C ASN A 40 4.28 18.62 3.15
N ALA A 41 3.48 18.54 2.09
CA ALA A 41 2.44 17.53 1.95
C ALA A 41 3.00 16.10 2.04
N ARG A 42 2.33 15.23 2.81
CA ARG A 42 2.71 13.83 3.01
C ARG A 42 1.56 12.89 2.69
N VAL A 43 1.85 11.80 1.99
CA VAL A 43 0.93 10.67 1.81
C VAL A 43 1.60 9.44 2.41
N VAL A 44 1.03 8.95 3.52
CA VAL A 44 1.50 7.74 4.21
C VAL A 44 0.58 6.60 3.84
N THR A 45 1.12 5.61 3.12
CA THR A 45 0.35 4.44 2.67
C THR A 45 0.66 3.23 3.53
N VAL A 46 -0.37 2.67 4.17
CA VAL A 46 -0.24 1.49 5.03
C VAL A 46 -0.38 0.20 4.23
N SER A 47 0.73 -0.51 4.07
CA SER A 47 0.80 -1.86 3.50
C SER A 47 0.84 -2.92 4.63
N SER A 48 1.37 -4.10 4.35
CA SER A 48 1.50 -5.23 5.27
C SER A 48 2.68 -6.10 4.84
N MET A 49 3.19 -6.95 5.74
CA MET A 49 4.15 -8.00 5.38
C MET A 49 3.60 -8.95 4.29
N ALA A 50 2.28 -9.07 4.17
CA ALA A 50 1.62 -9.83 3.11
C ALA A 50 2.03 -9.39 1.68
N HIS A 51 2.49 -8.14 1.49
CA HIS A 51 3.01 -7.70 0.19
C HIS A 51 4.15 -8.59 -0.34
N ARG A 52 4.89 -9.25 0.56
CA ARG A 52 6.04 -10.09 0.20
C ARG A 52 5.64 -11.33 -0.60
N SER A 53 4.41 -11.84 -0.43
CA SER A 53 3.85 -12.93 -1.24
C SER A 53 2.92 -12.44 -2.35
N GLY A 54 2.71 -11.13 -2.47
CA GLY A 54 1.80 -10.56 -3.47
C GLY A 54 2.37 -10.59 -4.89
N LYS A 55 1.45 -10.64 -5.85
CA LYS A 55 1.68 -10.43 -7.29
C LYS A 55 0.50 -9.60 -7.82
N ILE A 56 0.75 -8.74 -8.81
CA ILE A 56 -0.33 -8.05 -9.53
C ILE A 56 -0.73 -8.92 -10.72
N HIS A 57 -1.95 -9.45 -10.69
CA HIS A 57 -2.52 -10.30 -11.72
C HIS A 57 -3.20 -9.45 -12.79
N PHE A 58 -2.45 -8.83 -13.70
CA PHE A 58 -3.03 -7.92 -14.70
C PHE A 58 -4.10 -8.58 -15.58
N ASP A 59 -3.98 -9.88 -15.85
CA ASP A 59 -4.92 -10.61 -16.71
C ASP A 59 -6.21 -11.02 -15.96
N ASP A 60 -6.20 -10.96 -14.63
CA ASP A 60 -7.35 -11.26 -13.77
C ASP A 60 -7.26 -10.42 -12.47
N LEU A 61 -7.25 -9.10 -12.63
CA LEU A 61 -6.97 -8.19 -11.50
C LEU A 61 -8.04 -8.31 -10.41
N GLN A 62 -9.27 -8.58 -10.83
CA GLN A 62 -10.45 -8.74 -9.97
C GLN A 62 -10.62 -10.18 -9.43
N LEU A 63 -9.68 -11.09 -9.73
CA LEU A 63 -9.67 -12.49 -9.30
C LEU A 63 -11.01 -13.20 -9.55
N GLU A 64 -11.54 -13.06 -10.77
CA GLU A 64 -12.83 -13.62 -11.19
C GLU A 64 -12.76 -15.11 -11.47
N HIS A 65 -11.61 -15.62 -11.94
CA HIS A 65 -11.50 -17.02 -12.33
C HIS A 65 -11.19 -17.93 -11.13
N HIS A 66 -10.23 -17.53 -10.29
CA HIS A 66 -9.79 -18.32 -9.14
C HIS A 66 -9.52 -17.41 -7.95
N TYR A 67 -10.53 -17.26 -7.09
CA TYR A 67 -10.38 -16.46 -5.87
C TYR A 67 -9.66 -17.25 -4.78
N ASN A 68 -8.57 -16.68 -4.27
CA ASN A 68 -7.93 -17.12 -3.05
C ASN A 68 -7.82 -15.91 -2.08
N PRO A 69 -8.35 -16.01 -0.85
CA PRO A 69 -8.37 -14.90 0.10
C PRO A 69 -7.00 -14.27 0.37
N ASP A 70 -5.96 -15.10 0.52
CA ASP A 70 -4.61 -14.67 0.83
C ASP A 70 -3.96 -14.01 -0.39
N VAL A 71 -4.18 -14.56 -1.60
CA VAL A 71 -3.74 -13.95 -2.86
C VAL A 71 -4.37 -12.57 -3.04
N ALA A 72 -5.69 -12.45 -2.82
CA ALA A 72 -6.39 -11.18 -2.90
C ALA A 72 -5.85 -10.15 -1.90
N TYR A 73 -5.65 -10.56 -0.64
CA TYR A 73 -5.09 -9.70 0.39
C TYR A 73 -3.66 -9.27 0.06
N SER A 74 -2.78 -10.21 -0.27
CA SER A 74 -1.38 -9.94 -0.61
C SER A 74 -1.24 -9.10 -1.87
N GLN A 75 -2.07 -9.31 -2.90
CA GLN A 75 -2.15 -8.45 -4.08
C GLN A 75 -2.52 -7.01 -3.67
N SER A 76 -3.57 -6.84 -2.85
CA SER A 76 -4.00 -5.50 -2.42
C SER A 76 -2.90 -4.76 -1.64
N LYS A 77 -2.16 -5.46 -0.77
CA LYS A 77 -1.07 -4.86 0.02
C LYS A 77 0.19 -4.59 -0.80
N LEU A 78 0.48 -5.40 -1.82
CA LEU A 78 1.49 -5.09 -2.82
C LEU A 78 1.10 -3.84 -3.64
N ALA A 79 -0.16 -3.74 -4.07
CA ALA A 79 -0.66 -2.58 -4.81
C ALA A 79 -0.52 -1.27 -4.00
N CYS A 80 -0.82 -1.29 -2.70
CA CYS A 80 -0.56 -0.16 -1.80
C CYS A 80 0.92 0.28 -1.82
N LEU A 81 1.86 -0.67 -1.80
CA LEU A 81 3.29 -0.34 -1.74
C LEU A 81 3.82 0.16 -3.09
N LEU A 82 3.39 -0.47 -4.20
CA LEU A 82 3.67 0.00 -5.56
C LEU A 82 3.15 1.44 -5.77
N PHE A 83 1.96 1.74 -5.25
CA PHE A 83 1.39 3.07 -5.29
C PHE A 83 2.23 4.11 -4.53
N ALA A 84 2.68 3.80 -3.32
CA ALA A 84 3.53 4.71 -2.56
C ALA A 84 4.80 5.08 -3.33
N PHE A 85 5.43 4.10 -4.00
CA PHE A 85 6.64 4.33 -4.79
C PHE A 85 6.36 5.03 -6.12
N GLU A 86 5.26 4.70 -6.81
CA GLU A 86 4.86 5.41 -8.04
C GLU A 86 4.50 6.87 -7.75
N LEU A 87 3.75 7.13 -6.68
CA LEU A 87 3.41 8.49 -6.25
C LEU A 87 4.67 9.30 -5.96
N HIS A 88 5.68 8.69 -5.33
CA HIS A 88 6.99 9.32 -5.15
C HIS A 88 7.65 9.65 -6.49
N LYS A 89 7.76 8.68 -7.41
CA LYS A 89 8.39 8.90 -8.73
C LYS A 89 7.70 10.03 -9.49
N ARG A 90 6.36 10.06 -9.51
CA ARG A 90 5.58 11.11 -10.18
C ARG A 90 5.73 12.46 -9.50
N SER A 91 5.73 12.49 -8.17
CA SER A 91 5.97 13.72 -7.40
C SER A 91 7.32 14.36 -7.74
N ILE A 92 8.38 13.55 -7.87
CA ILE A 92 9.70 14.03 -8.28
C ILE A 92 9.71 14.48 -9.74
N ALA A 93 9.22 13.64 -10.66
CA ALA A 93 9.24 13.93 -12.09
C ALA A 93 8.45 15.19 -12.46
N SER A 94 7.42 15.48 -11.68
CA SER A 94 6.45 16.56 -11.93
C SER A 94 6.57 17.72 -10.96
N ASN A 95 7.57 17.68 -10.08
CA ASN A 95 7.82 18.69 -9.04
C ASN A 95 6.59 19.01 -8.16
N TRP A 96 5.84 17.98 -7.74
CA TRP A 96 4.66 18.17 -6.88
C TRP A 96 4.99 18.54 -5.44
N GLY A 97 6.22 18.29 -4.99
CA GLY A 97 6.63 18.55 -3.60
C GLY A 97 5.97 17.62 -2.56
N ILE A 98 5.31 16.54 -3.01
CA ILE A 98 4.63 15.58 -2.14
C ILE A 98 5.61 14.51 -1.69
N THR A 99 5.72 14.31 -0.39
CA THR A 99 6.45 13.19 0.22
C THR A 99 5.53 11.97 0.28
N SER A 100 5.90 10.89 -0.40
CA SER A 100 5.13 9.63 -0.39
C SER A 100 5.91 8.54 0.32
N ILE A 101 5.30 7.88 1.31
CA ILE A 101 5.97 6.93 2.20
C ILE A 101 5.10 5.69 2.35
N GLY A 102 5.72 4.51 2.21
CA GLY A 102 5.09 3.25 2.57
C GLY A 102 5.38 2.89 4.03
N VAL A 103 4.42 2.28 4.73
CA VAL A 103 4.64 1.72 6.07
C VAL A 103 4.00 0.34 6.20
N HIS A 104 4.49 -0.48 7.13
CA HIS A 104 3.73 -1.61 7.64
C HIS A 104 3.78 -1.66 9.17
N PRO A 105 2.69 -2.08 9.83
CA PRO A 105 2.59 -2.04 11.28
C PRO A 105 3.20 -3.30 11.97
N GLY A 106 3.81 -4.20 11.20
CA GLY A 106 4.18 -5.54 11.68
C GLY A 106 2.99 -6.47 11.86
N GLY A 107 3.11 -7.46 12.74
CA GLY A 107 2.00 -8.31 13.17
C GLY A 107 1.26 -7.62 14.32
N VAL A 108 0.08 -7.07 14.07
CA VAL A 108 -0.72 -6.40 15.12
C VAL A 108 -1.93 -7.26 15.45
N ALA A 109 -2.18 -7.47 16.74
CA ALA A 109 -3.41 -8.05 17.25
C ALA A 109 -4.54 -7.04 17.01
N THR A 110 -5.16 -7.14 15.83
CA THR A 110 -6.31 -6.32 15.42
C THR A 110 -7.50 -7.23 15.22
N GLU A 111 -8.71 -6.66 15.25
CA GLU A 111 -9.93 -7.33 14.82
C GLU A 111 -9.85 -7.89 13.39
N LEU A 112 -8.86 -7.46 12.60
CA LEU A 112 -8.54 -8.05 11.31
C LEU A 112 -8.15 -9.52 11.46
N ILE A 113 -7.42 -9.93 12.49
CA ILE A 113 -7.08 -11.34 12.74
C ILE A 113 -8.29 -12.09 13.32
N GLU A 114 -9.10 -11.42 14.15
CA GLU A 114 -10.27 -12.01 14.79
C GLU A 114 -11.41 -12.30 13.79
N ASN A 115 -11.57 -11.46 12.77
CA ASN A 115 -12.59 -11.60 11.70
C ASN A 115 -12.04 -12.24 10.40
N GLY A 116 -10.94 -13.01 10.47
CA GLY A 116 -10.42 -13.80 9.34
C GLY A 116 -10.97 -15.23 9.28
N PRO A 117 -10.63 -16.03 8.25
CA PRO A 117 -11.02 -17.43 8.14
C PRO A 117 -10.29 -18.25 9.20
N GLY A 118 -10.87 -18.33 10.39
CA GLY A 118 -10.53 -19.29 11.44
C GLY A 118 -9.21 -19.04 12.20
N LYS A 119 -9.26 -19.29 13.51
CA LYS A 119 -8.07 -19.38 14.37
C LYS A 119 -7.33 -20.68 14.05
N THR A 120 -6.39 -20.65 13.11
CA THR A 120 -5.42 -21.75 12.94
C THR A 120 -4.50 -21.87 14.17
N PHE A 121 -3.95 -23.05 14.41
CA PHE A 121 -2.95 -23.30 15.47
C PHE A 121 -1.78 -22.28 15.41
N TYR A 122 -1.37 -21.91 14.19
CA TYR A 122 -0.34 -20.90 13.95
C TYR A 122 -0.75 -19.50 14.40
N THR A 123 -1.99 -19.04 14.12
CA THR A 123 -2.50 -17.75 14.64
C THR A 123 -2.53 -17.69 16.17
N ARG A 124 -2.77 -18.83 16.85
CA ARG A 124 -2.73 -18.91 18.33
C ARG A 124 -1.29 -18.83 18.86
N LEU A 125 -0.33 -19.44 18.18
CA LEU A 125 1.07 -19.46 18.57
C LEU A 125 1.75 -18.09 18.41
N ILE A 126 1.40 -17.33 17.37
CA ILE A 126 1.93 -15.98 17.12
C ILE A 126 1.17 -14.88 17.87
N TYR A 127 -0.01 -15.16 18.43
CA TYR A 127 -0.83 -14.13 19.10
C TYR A 127 -0.06 -13.38 20.20
N HIS A 128 0.79 -14.10 20.94
CA HIS A 128 1.64 -13.53 22.01
C HIS A 128 2.85 -12.74 21.49
N THR A 129 3.19 -12.82 20.21
CA THR A 129 4.25 -12.03 19.57
C THR A 129 3.70 -10.84 18.77
N LEU A 130 2.38 -10.69 18.73
CA LEU A 130 1.72 -9.56 18.08
C LEU A 130 1.85 -8.28 18.90
N GLN A 131 1.95 -7.18 18.19
CA GLN A 131 1.94 -5.84 18.76
C GLN A 131 0.53 -5.44 19.19
N MET A 132 0.45 -4.66 20.27
CA MET A 132 -0.76 -3.91 20.59
C MET A 132 -1.04 -2.87 19.49
N PRO A 133 -2.30 -2.46 19.27
CA PRO A 133 -2.62 -1.39 18.30
C PRO A 133 -1.79 -0.10 18.50
N SER A 134 -1.56 0.29 19.76
CA SER A 134 -0.73 1.45 20.13
C SER A 134 0.75 1.29 19.75
N GLN A 135 1.23 0.06 19.57
CA GLN A 135 2.57 -0.22 19.07
C GLN A 135 2.58 -0.32 17.54
N GLY A 136 1.53 -0.89 16.94
CA GLY A 136 1.36 -0.98 15.48
C GLY A 136 1.30 0.38 14.79
N VAL A 137 0.74 1.42 15.44
CA VAL A 137 0.64 2.77 14.88
C VAL A 137 2.00 3.48 14.75
N ARG A 138 3.05 3.01 15.43
CA ARG A 138 4.35 3.69 15.49
C ARG A 138 4.95 3.96 14.12
N ALA A 139 4.82 3.03 13.18
CA ALA A 139 5.35 3.21 11.82
C ALA A 139 4.63 4.33 11.07
N SER A 140 3.30 4.38 11.16
CA SER A 140 2.50 5.46 10.59
C SER A 140 2.79 6.80 11.24
N LEU A 141 2.94 6.83 12.57
CA LEU A 141 3.28 8.05 13.32
C LEU A 141 4.66 8.58 12.88
N LEU A 142 5.66 7.72 12.83
CA LEU A 142 7.00 8.07 12.35
C LEU A 142 6.93 8.69 10.94
N ALA A 143 6.25 8.03 9.99
CA ALA A 143 6.11 8.52 8.62
C ALA A 143 5.35 9.85 8.53
N ALA A 144 4.31 10.02 9.35
CA ALA A 144 3.50 11.22 9.34
C ALA A 144 4.20 12.45 9.95
N THR A 145 5.03 12.27 10.99
CA THR A 145 5.49 13.40 11.81
C THR A 145 6.99 13.63 11.81
N SER A 146 7.82 12.61 11.60
CA SER A 146 9.27 12.77 11.75
C SER A 146 9.87 13.52 10.54
N PRO A 147 10.82 14.45 10.75
CA PRO A 147 11.58 15.06 9.66
C PRO A 147 12.63 14.11 9.06
N GLU A 148 12.95 13.00 9.73
CA GLU A 148 14.02 12.06 9.32
C GLU A 148 13.57 11.04 8.26
N VAL A 149 12.26 11.00 7.97
CA VAL A 149 11.72 10.05 6.98
C VAL A 149 11.99 10.50 5.56
N ARG A 150 12.24 9.54 4.68
CA ARG A 150 12.57 9.78 3.28
C ARG A 150 11.36 9.49 2.40
N SER A 151 11.10 10.35 1.41
CA SER A 151 10.14 10.02 0.35
C SER A 151 10.61 8.78 -0.43
N GLY A 152 9.68 7.96 -0.89
CA GLY A 152 9.97 6.72 -1.61
C GLY A 152 10.49 5.59 -0.73
N ALA A 153 10.55 5.77 0.59
CA ALA A 153 11.02 4.76 1.52
C ALA A 153 9.88 3.93 2.12
N PHE A 154 10.26 2.82 2.76
CA PHE A 154 9.37 1.88 3.42
C PHE A 154 9.80 1.68 4.88
N TYR A 155 8.90 1.91 5.83
CA TYR A 155 9.19 1.82 7.26
C TYR A 155 8.35 0.75 7.96
N GLY A 156 8.97 0.08 8.92
CA GLY A 156 8.28 -0.92 9.72
C GLY A 156 9.13 -1.46 10.87
N PRO A 157 8.52 -2.26 11.75
CA PRO A 157 9.21 -2.85 12.90
C PRO A 157 10.41 -3.71 12.47
N THR A 158 11.46 -3.76 13.28
CA THR A 158 12.72 -4.43 12.91
C THR A 158 13.02 -5.70 13.69
N LYS A 159 12.23 -6.05 14.72
CA LYS A 159 12.48 -7.26 15.52
C LYS A 159 11.70 -8.44 14.96
N LEU A 160 12.28 -9.64 15.14
CA LEU A 160 11.76 -10.95 14.73
C LEU A 160 11.02 -10.90 13.38
N MET A 161 11.77 -11.02 12.29
CA MET A 161 11.21 -11.05 10.94
C MET A 161 10.28 -9.86 10.63
N GLU A 162 10.51 -8.69 11.25
CA GLU A 162 9.68 -7.48 11.11
C GLU A 162 8.25 -7.61 11.68
N ILE A 163 8.06 -8.47 12.69
CA ILE A 163 6.75 -8.63 13.36
C ILE A 163 6.50 -7.52 14.38
N TYR A 164 7.52 -7.12 15.15
CA TYR A 164 7.36 -6.14 16.23
C TYR A 164 8.57 -5.22 16.46
N GLY A 165 8.42 -4.22 17.31
CA GLY A 165 9.50 -3.30 17.71
C GLY A 165 9.34 -1.89 17.16
N TYR A 166 10.37 -1.06 17.35
CA TYR A 166 10.34 0.31 16.83
C TYR A 166 10.54 0.32 15.31
N PRO A 167 9.81 1.19 14.59
CA PRO A 167 9.92 1.29 13.16
C PRO A 167 11.26 1.88 12.73
N LYS A 168 11.89 1.28 11.72
CA LYS A 168 13.01 1.87 10.98
C LYS A 168 12.80 1.64 9.49
N LEU A 169 13.74 2.13 8.68
CA LEU A 169 13.80 1.80 7.27
C LEU A 169 13.95 0.28 7.10
N VAL A 170 13.07 -0.32 6.32
CA VAL A 170 13.05 -1.76 6.01
C VAL A 170 13.06 -1.99 4.51
N LYS A 171 13.48 -3.20 4.09
CA LYS A 171 13.62 -3.52 2.67
C LYS A 171 12.31 -4.11 2.12
N PRO A 172 11.67 -3.47 1.12
CA PRO A 172 10.49 -4.04 0.48
C PRO A 172 10.84 -5.29 -0.35
N ALA A 173 9.85 -6.11 -0.68
CA ALA A 173 10.04 -7.23 -1.60
C ALA A 173 10.44 -6.75 -3.01
N LYS A 174 11.18 -7.57 -3.77
CA LYS A 174 11.70 -7.18 -5.10
C LYS A 174 10.60 -6.75 -6.05
N GLN A 175 9.47 -7.47 -6.05
CA GLN A 175 8.33 -7.13 -6.92
C GLN A 175 7.68 -5.77 -6.59
N ALA A 176 7.83 -5.27 -5.37
CA ALA A 176 7.35 -3.93 -5.01
C ALA A 176 8.23 -2.82 -5.61
N LEU A 177 9.46 -3.14 -6.04
CA LEU A 177 10.40 -2.19 -6.66
C LEU A 177 10.34 -2.21 -8.20
N ASP A 178 9.44 -3.00 -8.80
CA ASP A 178 9.31 -3.07 -10.24
C ASP A 178 8.65 -1.80 -10.80
N ALA A 179 9.45 -1.00 -11.52
CA ALA A 179 9.02 0.27 -12.06
C ALA A 179 7.96 0.13 -13.17
N ASN A 180 8.00 -0.97 -13.93
CA ASN A 180 7.06 -1.22 -15.02
C ASN A 180 5.71 -1.67 -14.46
N VAL A 181 5.72 -2.55 -13.46
CA VAL A 181 4.49 -3.00 -12.78
C VAL A 181 3.80 -1.83 -12.08
N SER A 182 4.55 -1.00 -11.35
CA SER A 182 3.99 0.19 -10.67
C SER A 182 3.39 1.21 -11.64
N ALA A 183 4.08 1.51 -12.75
CA ALA A 183 3.55 2.42 -13.78
C ALA A 183 2.31 1.85 -14.48
N LYS A 184 2.33 0.56 -14.87
CA LYS A 184 1.18 -0.11 -15.50
C LYS A 184 -0.02 -0.15 -14.57
N LEU A 185 0.19 -0.47 -13.29
CA LEU A 185 -0.88 -0.49 -12.29
C LEU A 185 -1.47 0.91 -12.07
N TRP A 186 -0.64 1.96 -12.05
CA TRP A 186 -1.13 3.33 -11.92
C TRP A 186 -2.06 3.74 -13.07
N GLU A 187 -1.64 3.50 -14.31
CA GLU A 187 -2.47 3.84 -15.48
C GLU A 187 -3.79 3.06 -15.48
N LEU A 188 -3.74 1.77 -15.14
CA LEU A 188 -4.95 0.95 -15.00
C LEU A 188 -5.85 1.47 -13.87
N SER A 189 -5.28 1.86 -12.72
CA SER A 189 -6.03 2.45 -11.61
C SER A 189 -6.71 3.77 -12.00
N CYS A 190 -6.02 4.65 -12.74
CA CYS A 190 -6.62 5.86 -13.29
C CYS A 190 -7.87 5.55 -14.13
N GLN A 191 -7.78 4.53 -15.00
CA GLN A 191 -8.90 4.09 -15.85
C GLN A 191 -10.05 3.53 -15.01
N LEU A 192 -9.74 2.63 -14.06
CA LEU A 192 -10.73 1.96 -13.22
C LEU A 192 -11.52 2.94 -12.35
N VAL A 193 -10.85 3.94 -11.77
CA VAL A 193 -11.51 4.92 -10.89
C VAL A 193 -11.86 6.23 -11.60
N HIS A 194 -11.75 6.27 -12.93
CA HIS A 194 -12.12 7.38 -13.79
C HIS A 194 -11.49 8.73 -13.40
N VAL A 195 -10.20 8.73 -13.04
CA VAL A 195 -9.42 9.94 -12.76
C VAL A 195 -8.39 10.19 -13.85
N ASP A 196 -8.25 11.44 -14.28
CA ASP A 196 -7.21 11.85 -15.21
C ASP A 196 -6.06 12.54 -14.46
N LEU A 197 -4.97 11.80 -14.27
CA LEU A 197 -3.72 12.32 -13.70
C LEU A 197 -2.65 12.52 -14.79
N LYS A 198 -3.04 12.55 -16.07
CA LYS A 198 -2.09 12.79 -17.16
C LYS A 198 -1.51 14.19 -17.03
N GLU A 199 -0.22 14.22 -16.80
CA GLU A 199 0.57 15.42 -17.03
C GLU A 199 1.25 15.31 -18.39
N LYS A 200 1.16 16.40 -19.17
CA LYS A 200 1.85 16.51 -20.44
C LYS A 200 3.34 16.36 -20.18
N TYR A 201 3.90 15.21 -20.56
CA TYR A 201 5.33 14.96 -20.60
C TYR A 201 5.94 15.92 -21.64
N THR A 202 6.23 17.17 -21.28
CA THR A 202 7.17 17.97 -22.07
C THR A 202 8.54 17.39 -21.78
N SER A 203 8.98 16.45 -22.64
CA SER A 203 10.37 16.02 -22.67
C SER A 203 11.22 17.26 -22.92
N GLY A 204 11.77 17.82 -21.85
CA GLY A 204 12.78 18.86 -21.93
C GLY A 204 13.97 18.26 -22.66
N LYS A 205 14.08 18.54 -23.97
CA LYS A 205 15.36 18.47 -24.66
C LYS A 205 16.30 19.39 -23.89
N ARG A 206 17.23 18.78 -23.14
CA ARG A 206 18.44 19.49 -22.72
C ARG A 206 19.15 19.93 -24.00
N LYS A 207 19.19 21.24 -24.24
CA LYS A 207 20.27 21.87 -24.99
C LYS A 207 21.41 22.14 -24.01
#